data_AF-A0A962BM28-F1
#
_entry.id   AF-A0A962BM28-F1
#
_cell.length_a   1.000
_cell.length_b   1.000
_cell.length_c   1.000
_cell.angle_alpha   90.00
_cell.angle_beta   90.00
_cell.angle_gamma   90.00
#
_symmetry.space_group_name_H-M   'P 1'
#
loop_
_entity.id
_entity.type
_entity.pdbx_description
1 polymer ?
#
loop_
_entity_poly.entity_id
_entity_poly.type
_entity_poly.pdbx_seq_one_letter_code
_entity_poly.pdbx_strand_id
1 'polypeptide(L)'
;MPFRLPSRRVRSDARIGARRRGGVRWWVILLFGGYLLYYWMSHQQEASFTGRSQLVDTTAQQDAALGLQAYQQILSQSDVVSGGELPQQVRQIAERLIRVAPAVEKELAQQKGVPASTDWSAFDWDVNVIDSPQVNAFCLPGGKIAVYTGIIPVAENANALAAVMGHE
;
A
#
# COMPACT_ATOMS: atom_id res chain seq x y z
N MET A 1 -58.31 -59.72 -49.17
CA MET A 1 -57.05 -60.19 -49.81
C MET A 1 -56.79 -59.35 -51.07
N PRO A 2 -55.55 -59.08 -51.51
CA PRO A 2 -54.23 -59.23 -50.88
C PRO A 2 -53.43 -57.88 -50.85
N PHE A 3 -52.67 -57.58 -49.79
CA PHE A 3 -51.21 -57.76 -49.64
C PHE A 3 -50.30 -57.14 -50.71
N ARG A 4 -49.59 -56.06 -50.35
CA ARG A 4 -48.16 -55.84 -50.69
C ARG A 4 -47.55 -54.73 -49.83
N LEU A 5 -46.58 -55.10 -48.99
CA LEU A 5 -45.58 -54.16 -48.47
C LEU A 5 -44.58 -53.86 -49.60
N PRO A 6 -43.98 -52.66 -49.59
CA PRO A 6 -42.53 -52.67 -49.44
C PRO A 6 -41.99 -51.63 -48.44
N SER A 7 -40.80 -51.98 -48.00
CA SER A 7 -39.94 -51.48 -46.94
C SER A 7 -39.24 -50.14 -47.19
N ARG A 8 -38.79 -49.54 -46.08
CA ARG A 8 -37.67 -48.57 -45.93
C ARG A 8 -37.93 -47.20 -46.55
N ARG A 9 -37.75 -46.08 -45.84
CA ARG A 9 -36.61 -45.75 -44.97
C ARG A 9 -37.05 -44.61 -44.04
N VAL A 10 -36.89 -44.78 -42.72
CA VAL A 10 -36.92 -43.65 -41.78
C VAL A 10 -35.69 -42.80 -42.11
N ARG A 11 -35.89 -41.62 -42.71
CA ARG A 11 -34.84 -40.59 -42.75
C ARG A 11 -34.79 -39.98 -41.36
N SER A 12 -33.83 -40.45 -40.57
CA SER A 12 -33.38 -39.78 -39.37
C SER A 12 -32.70 -38.46 -39.76
N ASP A 13 -33.46 -37.39 -39.93
CA ASP A 13 -32.90 -36.04 -39.90
C ASP A 13 -32.69 -35.64 -38.44
N ALA A 14 -31.78 -36.35 -37.77
CA ALA A 14 -31.14 -35.85 -36.57
C ALA A 14 -30.23 -34.70 -37.00
N ARG A 15 -30.81 -33.50 -37.11
CA ARG A 15 -30.02 -32.26 -37.06
C ARG A 15 -29.48 -32.16 -35.65
N ILE A 16 -28.33 -32.79 -35.43
CA ILE A 16 -27.49 -32.51 -34.26
C ILE A 16 -27.19 -31.02 -34.34
N GLY A 17 -27.93 -30.24 -33.56
CA GLY A 17 -27.61 -28.84 -33.34
C GLY A 17 -26.21 -28.80 -32.77
N ALA A 18 -25.24 -28.44 -33.63
CA ALA A 18 -23.90 -28.12 -33.19
C ALA A 18 -24.03 -26.97 -32.19
N ARG A 19 -24.00 -27.28 -30.90
CA ARG A 19 -23.77 -26.30 -29.84
C ARG A 19 -22.50 -25.57 -30.25
N ARG A 20 -22.63 -24.33 -30.72
CA ARG A 20 -21.51 -23.40 -30.86
C ARG A 20 -20.93 -23.25 -29.45
N ARG A 21 -19.94 -24.07 -29.12
CA ARG A 21 -18.96 -23.74 -28.09
C ARG A 21 -18.30 -22.47 -28.62
N GLY A 22 -18.77 -21.32 -28.17
CA GLY A 22 -18.11 -20.04 -28.39
C GLY A 22 -16.74 -20.13 -27.71
N GLY A 23 -15.75 -20.68 -28.42
CA GLY A 23 -14.39 -20.70 -27.96
C GLY A 23 -13.92 -19.26 -27.83
N VAL A 24 -13.35 -18.93 -26.68
CA VAL A 24 -12.70 -17.62 -26.47
C VAL A 24 -11.72 -17.44 -27.62
N ARG A 25 -11.89 -16.35 -28.37
CA ARG A 25 -11.10 -16.12 -29.59
C ARG A 25 -9.65 -15.94 -29.16
N TRP A 26 -8.71 -16.68 -29.73
CA TRP A 26 -7.29 -16.67 -29.34
C TRP A 26 -6.68 -15.27 -29.27
N TRP A 27 -7.11 -14.34 -30.14
CA TRP A 27 -6.66 -12.95 -30.09
C TRP A 27 -7.11 -12.22 -28.82
N VAL A 28 -8.25 -12.56 -28.22
CA VAL A 28 -8.71 -12.00 -26.93
C VAL A 28 -7.78 -12.44 -25.80
N ILE A 29 -7.35 -13.71 -25.81
CA ILE A 29 -6.39 -14.24 -24.83
C ILE A 29 -5.03 -13.55 -24.99
N LEU A 30 -4.57 -13.35 -26.24
CA LEU A 30 -3.32 -12.63 -26.52
C LEU A 30 -3.39 -11.16 -26.11
N LEU A 31 -4.52 -10.48 -26.35
CA LEU A 31 -4.71 -9.10 -25.89
C LEU A 31 -4.72 -9.02 -24.36
N PHE A 32 -5.39 -9.94 -23.68
CA PHE A 32 -5.44 -9.95 -22.22
C PHE A 32 -4.07 -10.27 -21.61
N GLY A 33 -3.36 -11.26 -22.16
CA GLY A 33 -1.99 -11.59 -21.75
C GLY A 33 -1.00 -10.45 -22.04
N GLY A 34 -1.13 -9.79 -23.20
CA GLY A 34 -0.33 -8.62 -23.55
C GLY A 34 -0.60 -7.42 -22.62
N TYR A 35 -1.86 -7.18 -22.28
CA TYR A 35 -2.25 -6.15 -21.31
C TYR A 35 -1.69 -6.44 -19.92
N LEU A 36 -1.81 -7.67 -19.41
CA LEU A 36 -1.25 -8.05 -18.11
C LEU A 36 0.28 -7.95 -18.08
N LEU A 37 0.95 -8.35 -19.16
CA LEU A 37 2.40 -8.22 -19.29
C LEU A 37 2.82 -6.74 -19.32
N TYR A 38 2.11 -5.92 -20.10
CA TYR A 38 2.33 -4.48 -20.15
C TYR A 38 2.12 -3.83 -18.78
N TYR A 39 1.00 -4.14 -18.11
CA TYR A 39 0.66 -3.65 -16.79
C TYR A 39 1.70 -4.05 -15.73
N TRP A 40 2.13 -5.31 -15.72
CA TRP A 40 3.16 -5.80 -14.81
C TRP A 40 4.49 -5.09 -15.02
N MET A 41 4.91 -4.88 -16.28
CA MET A 41 6.14 -4.14 -16.59
C MET A 41 6.02 -2.65 -16.25
N SER A 42 4.86 -2.03 -16.44
CA SER A 42 4.67 -0.59 -16.22
C SER A 42 4.52 -0.20 -14.74
N HIS A 43 4.17 -1.14 -13.86
CA HIS A 43 3.95 -0.88 -12.42
C HIS A 43 5.08 -1.42 -11.52
N GLN A 44 6.18 -1.92 -12.11
CA GLN A 44 7.38 -2.24 -11.35
C GLN A 44 8.08 -0.95 -10.92
N GLN A 45 8.24 -0.75 -9.61
CA GLN A 45 9.06 0.31 -9.03
C GLN A 45 10.22 -0.33 -8.26
N GLU A 46 11.44 0.15 -8.49
CA GLU A 46 12.59 -0.28 -7.71
C GLU A 46 12.73 0.58 -6.46
N ALA A 47 12.84 -0.06 -5.30
CA ALA A 47 13.12 0.62 -4.05
C ALA A 47 14.51 1.28 -4.11
N SER A 48 14.55 2.62 -4.08
CA SER A 48 15.73 3.46 -4.32
C SER A 48 16.95 3.09 -3.48
N PHE A 49 16.78 2.59 -2.25
CA PHE A 49 17.89 2.26 -1.35
C PHE A 49 18.29 0.77 -1.28
N THR A 50 17.43 -0.13 -1.78
CA THR A 50 17.64 -1.60 -1.68
C THR A 50 17.67 -2.31 -3.03
N GLY A 51 17.25 -1.65 -4.11
CA GLY A 51 17.19 -2.23 -5.46
C GLY A 51 16.12 -3.32 -5.62
N ARG A 52 15.21 -3.48 -4.66
CA ARG A 52 14.14 -4.48 -4.75
C ARG A 52 13.01 -3.95 -5.61
N SER A 53 12.66 -4.69 -6.66
CA SER A 53 11.47 -4.41 -7.47
C SER A 53 10.20 -4.78 -6.71
N GLN A 54 9.26 -3.85 -6.64
CA GLN A 54 7.94 -4.00 -6.02
C GLN A 54 6.88 -3.47 -6.98
N LEU A 55 5.74 -4.15 -7.04
CA LEU A 55 4.59 -3.65 -7.78
C LEU A 55 3.81 -2.70 -6.87
N VAL A 56 3.90 -1.40 -7.14
CA VAL A 56 3.18 -0.35 -6.41
C VAL A 56 2.07 0.17 -7.30
N ASP A 57 0.83 -0.12 -6.92
CA ASP A 57 -0.37 0.23 -7.68
C ASP A 57 -1.05 1.51 -7.16
N THR A 58 -0.52 2.10 -6.09
CA THR A 58 -1.05 3.33 -5.49
C THR A 58 -0.13 4.51 -5.75
N THR A 59 -0.73 5.71 -5.79
CA THR A 59 0.02 6.97 -5.86
C THR A 59 0.32 7.47 -4.45
N ALA A 60 1.39 8.25 -4.28
CA ALA A 60 1.72 8.87 -2.98
C ALA A 60 0.56 9.70 -2.39
N GLN A 61 -0.23 10.36 -3.25
CA GLN A 61 -1.41 11.12 -2.81
C GLN A 61 -2.53 10.21 -2.30
N GLN A 62 -2.77 9.08 -2.98
CA GLN A 62 -3.76 8.10 -2.55
C GLN A 62 -3.34 7.45 -1.21
N ASP A 63 -2.07 7.11 -1.06
CA ASP A 63 -1.54 6.58 0.19
C ASP A 63 -1.68 7.59 1.32
N ALA A 64 -1.31 8.86 1.10
CA ALA A 64 -1.48 9.93 2.08
C ALA A 64 -2.95 10.12 2.51
N ALA A 65 -3.89 10.01 1.58
CA ALA A 65 -5.33 10.08 1.89
C ALA A 65 -5.80 8.90 2.76
N LEU A 66 -5.36 7.68 2.44
CA LEU A 66 -5.65 6.49 3.25
C LEU A 66 -5.01 6.59 4.64
N GLY A 67 -3.78 7.09 4.71
CA GLY A 67 -3.06 7.34 5.96
C GLY A 67 -3.78 8.34 6.86
N LEU A 68 -4.23 9.46 6.30
CA LEU A 68 -5.05 10.45 7.02
C LEU A 68 -6.35 9.84 7.56
N GLN A 69 -7.07 9.06 6.75
CA GLN A 69 -8.32 8.41 7.16
C GLN A 69 -8.07 7.44 8.32
N ALA A 70 -7.07 6.57 8.20
CA ALA A 70 -6.72 5.61 9.24
C ALA A 70 -6.28 6.32 10.53
N TYR A 71 -5.49 7.39 10.41
CA TYR A 71 -5.04 8.19 11.54
C TYR A 71 -6.22 8.80 12.30
N GLN A 72 -7.15 9.46 11.59
CA GLN A 72 -8.34 10.05 12.21
C GLN A 72 -9.21 9.00 12.89
N GLN A 73 -9.36 7.81 12.29
CA GLN A 73 -10.09 6.71 12.90
C GLN A 73 -9.42 6.27 14.21
N ILE A 74 -8.10 6.09 14.22
CA ILE A 74 -7.35 5.69 15.42
C ILE A 74 -7.51 6.75 16.52
N LEU A 75 -7.29 8.03 16.20
CA LEU A 75 -7.42 9.13 17.17
C LEU A 75 -8.84 9.24 17.73
N SER A 76 -9.88 9.01 16.92
CA SER A 76 -11.27 9.04 17.39
C SER A 76 -11.63 7.92 18.37
N GLN A 77 -10.86 6.83 18.37
CA GLN A 77 -11.05 5.66 19.23
C GLN A 77 -10.05 5.61 20.39
N SER A 78 -9.19 6.62 20.51
CA SER A 78 -8.07 6.66 21.44
C SER A 78 -8.18 7.85 22.39
N ASP A 79 -7.59 7.72 23.57
CA ASP A 79 -7.47 8.82 24.52
C ASP A 79 -6.25 9.68 24.15
N VAL A 80 -6.46 10.80 23.45
CA VAL A 80 -5.36 11.66 22.99
C VAL A 80 -4.88 12.60 24.08
N VAL A 81 -3.60 12.51 24.43
CA VAL A 81 -2.96 13.41 25.39
C VAL A 81 -2.66 14.75 24.72
N SER A 82 -3.56 15.72 24.93
CA SER A 82 -3.51 17.00 24.22
C SER A 82 -2.63 18.06 24.89
N GLY A 83 -2.26 17.88 26.16
CA GLY A 83 -1.51 18.87 26.95
C GLY A 83 -0.53 18.25 27.93
N GLY A 84 0.35 19.10 28.48
CA GLY A 84 1.43 18.69 29.37
C GLY A 84 2.79 18.60 28.67
N GLU A 85 3.80 18.18 29.45
CA GLU A 85 5.20 18.15 29.00
C GLU A 85 5.45 17.06 27.96
N LEU A 86 4.87 15.88 28.13
CA LEU A 86 5.11 14.73 27.26
C LEU A 86 4.75 14.99 25.78
N PRO A 87 3.53 15.45 25.43
CA PRO A 87 3.22 15.79 24.03
C PRO A 87 4.11 16.89 23.46
N GLN A 88 4.56 17.85 24.27
CA GLN A 88 5.48 18.90 23.82
C GLN A 88 6.86 18.32 23.50
N GLN A 89 7.40 17.45 24.36
CA GLN A 89 8.67 16.76 24.11
C GLN A 89 8.60 15.91 22.84
N VAL A 90 7.53 15.13 22.65
CA VAL A 90 7.32 14.31 21.45
C VAL A 90 7.28 15.17 20.19
N ARG A 91 6.54 16.29 20.20
CA ARG A 91 6.49 17.22 19.07
C ARG A 91 7.87 17.83 18.76
N GLN A 92 8.62 18.25 19.78
CA GLN A 92 9.97 18.80 19.60
C GLN A 92 10.94 17.77 19.00
N ILE A 93 10.84 16.50 19.41
CA ILE A 93 11.63 15.42 18.82
C ILE A 93 11.25 15.23 17.34
N ALA A 94 9.96 15.12 17.04
CA ALA A 94 9.47 14.97 15.66
C ALA A 94 9.91 16.13 14.77
N GLU A 95 9.73 17.38 15.20
CA GLU A 95 10.15 18.57 14.45
C GLU A 95 11.64 18.55 14.09
N ARG A 96 12.49 18.08 15.02
CA ARG A 96 13.92 17.95 14.77
C ARG A 96 14.22 16.87 13.75
N LEU A 97 13.57 15.70 13.86
CA LEU A 97 13.75 14.58 12.93
C LEU A 97 13.27 14.94 11.52
N ILE A 98 12.04 15.46 11.40
CA ILE A 98 11.42 15.88 10.14
C ILE A 98 12.30 16.92 9.43
N ARG A 99 12.87 17.88 10.18
CA ARG A 99 13.74 18.91 9.61
C ARG A 99 15.00 18.35 8.97
N VAL A 100 15.60 17.31 9.56
CA VAL A 100 16.88 16.77 9.08
C VAL A 100 16.72 15.63 8.07
N ALA A 101 15.56 14.97 8.04
CA ALA A 101 15.32 13.81 7.20
C ALA A 101 15.63 14.02 5.69
N PRO A 102 15.27 15.16 5.05
CA PRO A 102 15.63 15.38 3.64
C PRO A 102 17.14 15.46 3.40
N ALA A 103 17.89 16.04 4.34
CA ALA A 103 19.34 16.14 4.25
C ALA A 103 20.00 14.76 4.42
N VAL A 104 19.50 13.96 5.36
CA VAL A 104 19.97 12.59 5.60
C VAL A 104 19.69 11.68 4.40
N GLU A 105 18.48 11.74 3.83
CA GLU A 105 18.16 10.97 2.62
C GLU A 105 19.13 11.33 1.49
N LYS A 106 19.35 12.62 1.24
CA LYS A 106 20.24 13.09 0.19
C LYS A 106 21.67 12.59 0.38
N GLU A 107 22.18 12.61 1.62
CA GLU A 107 23.51 12.10 1.93
C GLU A 107 23.62 10.59 1.68
N LEU A 108 22.65 9.80 2.17
CA LEU A 108 22.62 8.35 1.96
C LEU A 108 22.49 7.98 0.48
N ALA A 109 21.67 8.72 -0.26
CA ALA A 109 21.47 8.53 -1.69
C ALA A 109 22.78 8.77 -2.46
N GLN A 110 23.52 9.83 -2.12
CA GLN A 110 24.85 10.11 -2.68
C GLN A 110 25.86 8.99 -2.36
N GLN A 111 25.91 8.52 -1.12
CA GLN A 111 26.81 7.43 -0.71
C GLN A 111 26.54 6.13 -1.47
N LYS A 112 25.27 5.85 -1.79
CA LYS A 112 24.85 4.65 -2.53
C LYS A 112 24.82 4.82 -4.05
N GLY A 113 25.05 6.03 -4.56
CA GLY A 113 24.98 6.32 -6.00
C GLY A 113 23.57 6.21 -6.59
N VAL A 114 22.54 6.45 -5.78
CA VAL A 114 21.11 6.40 -6.17
C VAL A 114 20.48 7.78 -6.02
N PRO A 115 19.41 8.12 -6.76
CA PRO A 115 18.71 9.38 -6.56
C PRO A 115 17.91 9.36 -5.25
N ALA A 116 17.91 10.50 -4.54
CA ALA A 116 16.90 10.76 -3.51
C ALA A 116 15.56 10.94 -4.23
N SER A 117 14.55 10.18 -3.82
CA SER A 117 13.28 10.04 -4.55
C SER A 117 12.07 10.50 -3.74
N THR A 118 12.26 10.81 -2.46
CA THR A 118 11.16 11.20 -1.57
C THR A 118 10.77 12.66 -1.81
N ASP A 119 9.51 12.91 -2.14
CA ASP A 119 8.95 14.26 -2.12
C ASP A 119 8.55 14.65 -0.70
N TRP A 120 9.51 15.17 0.06
CA TRP A 120 9.30 15.62 1.44
C TRP A 120 8.25 16.74 1.57
N SER A 121 7.93 17.46 0.48
CA SER A 121 6.92 18.53 0.50
C SER A 121 5.48 18.00 0.45
N ALA A 122 5.30 16.72 0.08
CA ALA A 122 4.00 16.06 0.04
C ALA A 122 3.50 15.59 1.42
N PHE A 123 4.34 15.65 2.46
CA PHE A 123 3.98 15.23 3.81
C PHE A 123 3.36 16.38 4.60
N ASP A 124 2.17 16.14 5.14
CA ASP A 124 1.49 17.03 6.07
C ASP A 124 1.67 16.45 7.47
N TRP A 125 2.77 16.80 8.13
CA TRP A 125 3.14 16.14 9.39
C TRP A 125 2.17 16.47 10.53
N ASP A 126 1.65 15.43 11.19
CA ASP A 126 0.85 15.58 12.41
C ASP A 126 1.26 14.51 13.42
N VAL A 127 1.45 14.91 14.68
CA VAL A 127 2.07 14.09 15.72
C VAL A 127 1.24 14.18 17.00
N ASN A 128 0.69 13.03 17.40
CA ASN A 128 -0.12 12.93 18.61
C ASN A 128 0.38 11.85 19.57
N VAL A 129 0.09 12.04 20.85
CA VAL A 129 0.38 11.07 21.91
C VAL A 129 -0.93 10.41 22.31
N ILE A 130 -0.95 9.08 22.31
CA ILE A 130 -2.10 8.27 22.71
C ILE A 130 -1.83 7.73 24.11
N ASP A 131 -2.76 7.97 25.04
CA ASP A 131 -2.70 7.36 26.35
C ASP A 131 -3.12 5.90 26.26
N SER A 132 -2.15 5.01 26.40
CA SER A 132 -2.35 3.57 26.37
C SER A 132 -1.11 2.86 26.91
N PRO A 133 -1.28 1.79 27.70
CA PRO A 133 -0.16 1.01 28.24
C PRO A 133 0.59 0.21 27.17
N GLN A 134 0.12 0.21 25.92
CA GLN A 134 0.78 -0.48 24.82
C GLN A 134 2.16 0.15 24.53
N VAL A 135 3.20 -0.68 24.44
CA VAL A 135 4.55 -0.26 24.05
C VAL A 135 4.59 -0.13 22.53
N ASN A 136 4.24 1.04 21.99
CA ASN A 136 4.15 1.24 20.54
C ASN A 136 4.38 2.69 20.09
N ALA A 137 4.78 2.84 18.84
CA ALA A 137 4.71 4.07 18.05
C ALA A 137 4.44 3.65 16.59
N PHE A 138 3.88 4.54 15.78
CA PHE A 138 3.72 4.27 14.35
C PHE A 138 3.80 5.56 13.53
N CYS A 139 4.17 5.43 12.25
CA CYS A 139 4.00 6.44 11.21
C CYS A 139 3.16 5.90 10.04
N LEU A 140 2.11 6.63 9.68
CA LEU A 140 1.26 6.33 8.53
C LEU A 140 1.63 7.21 7.33
N PRO A 141 1.32 6.77 6.09
CA PRO A 141 1.53 7.57 4.90
C PRO A 141 0.96 8.98 5.03
N GLY A 142 1.65 9.95 4.42
CA GLY A 142 1.30 11.37 4.54
C GLY A 142 1.83 12.06 5.80
N GLY A 143 2.61 11.36 6.64
CA GLY A 143 3.34 11.96 7.76
C GLY A 143 2.57 11.99 9.07
N LYS A 144 1.73 10.97 9.33
CA LYS A 144 0.91 10.92 10.54
C LYS A 144 1.55 10.01 11.58
N ILE A 145 2.11 10.59 12.63
CA ILE A 145 2.84 9.88 13.68
C ILE A 145 2.00 9.80 14.95
N ALA A 146 1.92 8.62 15.56
CA ALA A 146 1.39 8.47 16.93
C ALA A 146 2.38 7.76 17.84
N VAL A 147 2.48 8.24 19.09
CA VAL A 147 3.33 7.65 20.13
C VAL A 147 2.46 7.24 21.31
N TYR A 148 2.58 6.01 21.79
CA TYR A 148 1.77 5.50 22.91
C TYR A 148 2.50 5.74 24.24
N THR A 149 1.78 6.14 25.29
CA THR A 149 2.38 6.41 26.61
C THR A 149 3.13 5.21 27.18
N GLY A 150 2.74 3.98 26.83
CA GLY A 150 3.41 2.75 27.22
C GLY A 150 4.86 2.60 26.74
N ILE A 151 5.27 3.30 25.66
CA ILE A 151 6.67 3.24 25.18
C ILE A 151 7.64 4.12 25.99
N ILE A 152 7.12 5.14 26.67
CA ILE A 152 7.92 6.12 27.41
C ILE A 152 8.81 5.49 28.49
N PRO A 153 8.32 4.59 29.37
CA PRO A 153 9.18 3.92 30.36
C PRO A 153 10.22 2.99 29.73
N VAL A 154 10.02 2.52 28.49
CA VAL A 154 10.97 1.65 27.78
C VAL A 154 12.06 2.47 27.08
N ALA A 155 11.71 3.65 26.56
CA ALA A 155 12.66 4.55 25.95
C ALA A 155 13.63 5.16 26.98
N GLU A 156 13.26 5.26 28.26
CA GLU A 156 14.03 5.81 29.39
C GLU A 156 14.41 7.30 29.28
N ASN A 157 14.66 7.83 28.08
CA ASN A 157 15.07 9.20 27.83
C ASN A 157 14.71 9.68 26.40
N ALA A 158 14.86 10.99 26.18
CA ALA A 158 14.52 11.63 24.91
C ALA A 158 15.35 11.14 23.70
N ASN A 159 16.59 10.71 23.90
CA ASN A 159 17.44 10.26 22.78
C ASN A 159 16.99 8.88 22.26
N ALA A 160 16.67 7.97 23.17
CA ALA A 160 16.14 6.67 22.81
C ALA A 160 14.71 6.78 22.25
N LEU A 161 13.88 7.69 22.77
CA LEU A 161 12.59 8.01 22.16
C LEU A 161 12.76 8.56 20.73
N ALA A 162 13.75 9.44 20.51
CA ALA A 162 14.07 9.94 19.18
C ALA A 162 14.57 8.84 18.23
N ALA A 163 15.25 7.81 18.72
CA ALA A 163 15.65 6.66 17.91
C ALA A 163 14.43 5.84 17.46
N VAL A 164 13.46 5.62 18.35
CA VAL A 164 12.19 4.97 17.99
C VAL A 164 11.43 5.83 16.98
N MET A 165 11.24 7.12 17.27
CA MET A 165 10.53 8.02 16.36
C MET A 165 11.24 8.27 15.04
N GLY A 166 12.56 8.04 14.95
CA GLY A 166 13.31 8.11 13.70
C GLY A 166 13.32 6.79 12.93
N HIS A 167 12.88 5.68 13.55
CA HIS A 167 12.60 4.43 12.85
C HIS A 167 11.24 4.51 12.13
N GLU A 168 10.26 5.10 12.80
CA GLU A 168 8.94 5.44 12.23
C GLU A 168 9.04 6.54 11.16
#